data_AF-A0A0M9ABF3-F1
#
_entry.id   AF-A0A0M9ABF3-F1
#
_cell.length_a   1.000
_cell.length_b   1.000
_cell.length_c   1.000
_cell.angle_alpha   90.00
_cell.angle_beta   90.00
_cell.angle_gamma   90.00
#
_symmetry.space_group_name_H-M   'P 1'
#
loop_
_entity.id
_entity.type
_entity.pdbx_description
1 polymer ?
#
loop_
_entity_poly.entity_id
_entity_poly.type
_entity_poly.pdbx_seq_one_letter_code
_entity_poly.pdbx_strand_id
1 'polypeptide(L)'
;QKYKIAKSKRQLNALTKETKKIIHEYRNKEVEKYLLNFSRGEDTNYSLWKTAKRIKRTIIPTPAIKKLDNTWAKTSLEQAMTFVEHLRQTFQPVSNYNKQ
;
A
#
# COMPACT_ATOMS: atom_id res chain seq x y z
N GLN A 1 15.44 19.88 -40.24
CA GLN A 1 14.34 19.06 -39.65
C GLN A 1 14.19 19.15 -38.11
N LYS A 2 15.21 19.49 -37.30
CA LYS A 2 15.14 19.47 -35.81
C LYS A 2 14.00 20.29 -35.17
N TYR A 3 13.62 21.44 -35.74
CA TYR A 3 12.61 22.33 -35.18
C TYR A 3 11.18 21.78 -35.21
N LYS A 4 10.82 20.98 -36.22
CA LYS A 4 9.47 20.37 -36.31
C LYS A 4 9.24 19.35 -35.19
N ILE A 5 10.26 18.54 -34.89
CA ILE A 5 10.23 17.52 -33.83
C ILE A 5 10.11 18.17 -32.44
N ALA A 6 10.83 19.28 -32.20
CA ALA A 6 10.74 20.02 -30.95
C ALA A 6 9.34 20.63 -30.75
N LYS A 7 8.70 21.16 -31.81
CA LYS A 7 7.33 21.68 -31.78
C LYS A 7 6.31 20.57 -31.48
N SER A 8 6.40 19.43 -32.16
CA SER A 8 5.53 18.27 -31.92
C SER A 8 5.70 17.72 -30.49
N LYS A 9 6.92 17.65 -29.95
CA LYS A 9 7.17 17.24 -28.56
C LYS A 9 6.55 18.20 -27.55
N ARG A 10 6.63 19.52 -27.80
CA ARG A 10 5.98 20.53 -26.93
C ARG A 10 4.46 20.36 -26.93
N GLN A 11 3.86 20.16 -28.11
CA GLN A 11 2.40 19.92 -28.23
C GLN A 11 1.99 18.64 -27.51
N LEU A 12 2.72 17.54 -27.69
CA LEU A 12 2.46 16.28 -27.00
C LEU A 12 2.54 16.43 -25.48
N ASN A 13 3.57 17.10 -24.96
CA ASN A 13 3.73 17.35 -23.53
C ASN A 13 2.61 18.24 -22.97
N ALA A 14 2.18 19.25 -23.73
CA ALA A 14 1.07 20.13 -23.34
C ALA A 14 -0.24 19.34 -23.22
N LEU A 15 -0.59 18.57 -24.25
CA LEU A 15 -1.76 17.71 -24.24
C LEU A 15 -1.69 16.67 -23.11
N THR A 16 -0.54 16.02 -22.94
CA THR A 16 -0.34 15.04 -21.85
C THR A 16 -0.53 15.68 -20.48
N LYS A 17 -0.03 16.91 -20.27
CA LYS A 17 -0.21 17.66 -19.03
C LYS A 17 -1.67 18.00 -18.79
N GLU A 18 -2.36 18.46 -19.83
CA GLU A 18 -3.79 18.78 -19.78
C GLU A 18 -4.63 17.53 -19.46
N THR A 19 -4.39 16.42 -20.15
CA THR A 19 -5.08 15.16 -19.87
C THR A 19 -4.86 14.69 -18.43
N LYS A 20 -3.62 14.74 -17.93
CA LYS A 20 -3.32 14.40 -16.53
C LYS A 20 -4.07 15.31 -15.55
N LYS A 21 -4.17 16.60 -15.87
CA LYS A 21 -4.91 17.59 -15.06
C LYS A 21 -6.40 17.25 -15.02
N ILE A 22 -7.02 17.01 -16.16
CA ILE A 22 -8.43 16.65 -16.27
C ILE A 22 -8.74 15.35 -15.52
N ILE A 23 -7.89 14.32 -15.66
CA ILE A 23 -8.03 13.06 -14.92
C ILE A 23 -7.95 13.30 -13.41
N HIS A 24 -7.03 14.15 -12.97
CA HIS A 24 -6.89 14.49 -11.56
C HIS A 24 -8.10 15.25 -11.03
N GLU A 25 -8.58 16.27 -11.75
CA GLU A 25 -9.78 17.03 -11.40
C GLU A 25 -11.03 16.15 -11.35
N TYR A 26 -11.20 15.23 -12.31
CA TYR A 26 -12.29 14.25 -12.32
C TYR A 26 -12.25 13.35 -11.08
N ARG A 27 -11.07 12.80 -10.75
CA ARG A 27 -10.89 11.95 -9.56
C ARG A 27 -11.18 12.70 -8.26
N ASN A 28 -10.76 13.96 -8.16
CA ASN A 28 -11.04 14.77 -6.99
C ASN A 28 -12.53 15.04 -6.84
N LYS A 29 -13.25 15.37 -7.93
CA LYS A 29 -14.70 15.55 -7.91
C LYS A 29 -15.45 14.29 -7.46
N GLU A 30 -15.03 13.13 -7.94
CA GLU A 30 -15.60 11.84 -7.51
C GLU A 30 -15.36 11.59 -6.01
N VAL A 31 -14.16 11.88 -5.50
CA VAL A 31 -13.85 11.78 -4.07
C VAL A 31 -14.67 12.79 -3.26
N GLU A 32 -14.79 14.04 -3.69
CA GLU A 32 -15.61 15.05 -3.03
C GLU A 32 -17.08 14.62 -2.96
N LYS A 33 -17.65 14.14 -4.07
CA LYS A 33 -19.01 13.60 -4.12
C LYS A 33 -19.19 12.42 -3.17
N TYR A 34 -18.24 11.49 -3.17
CA TYR A 34 -18.23 10.36 -2.25
C TYR A 34 -18.18 10.80 -0.78
N LEU A 35 -17.34 11.79 -0.46
CA LEU A 35 -17.19 12.33 0.89
C LEU A 35 -18.43 13.12 1.35
N LEU A 36 -19.09 13.87 0.46
CA LEU A 36 -20.32 14.60 0.77
C LEU A 36 -21.50 13.68 1.14
N ASN A 37 -21.49 12.44 0.64
CA ASN A 37 -22.50 11.45 1.02
C ASN A 37 -22.37 10.96 2.47
N PHE A 38 -21.25 11.23 3.16
CA PHE A 38 -21.05 10.87 4.57
C PHE A 38 -21.26 12.07 5.49
N SER A 39 -22.03 11.88 6.57
CA SER A 39 -22.18 12.89 7.62
C SER A 39 -20.89 13.06 8.43
N ARG A 40 -20.68 14.28 8.95
CA ARG A 40 -19.54 14.65 9.82
C ARG A 40 -19.75 14.25 11.29
N GLY A 41 -20.96 13.87 11.67
CA GLY A 41 -21.37 13.73 13.08
C GLY A 41 -20.99 12.41 13.75
N GLU A 42 -20.96 12.45 15.07
CA GLU A 42 -20.80 11.30 15.97
C GLU A 42 -21.90 10.25 15.75
N ASP A 43 -23.10 10.70 15.36
CA ASP A 43 -24.27 9.91 14.92
C ASP A 43 -23.96 8.95 13.76
N THR A 44 -22.92 9.24 12.97
CA THR A 44 -22.46 8.39 11.86
C THR A 44 -21.10 7.75 12.13
N ASN A 45 -20.70 7.66 13.40
CA ASN A 45 -19.49 6.97 13.86
C ASN A 45 -18.22 7.45 13.13
N TYR A 46 -18.10 8.76 12.92
CA TYR A 46 -16.95 9.40 12.28
C TYR A 46 -16.63 8.81 10.89
N SER A 47 -17.65 8.37 10.15
CA SER A 47 -17.49 7.68 8.86
C SER A 47 -16.71 8.51 7.84
N LEU A 48 -16.90 9.83 7.79
CA LEU A 48 -16.12 10.72 6.92
C LEU A 48 -14.61 10.69 7.21
N TRP A 49 -14.23 10.75 8.48
CA TRP A 49 -12.81 10.67 8.87
C TRP A 49 -12.24 9.28 8.55
N LYS A 50 -12.99 8.21 8.84
CA LYS A 50 -12.56 6.83 8.57
C LYS A 50 -12.33 6.59 7.07
N THR A 51 -13.26 7.05 6.23
CA THR A 51 -13.15 6.92 4.77
C THR A 51 -11.99 7.76 4.22
N ALA A 52 -11.88 9.03 4.60
CA ALA A 52 -10.76 9.89 4.19
C ALA A 52 -9.40 9.34 4.63
N LYS A 53 -9.31 8.82 5.87
CA LYS A 53 -8.11 8.16 6.40
C LYS A 53 -7.75 6.92 5.59
N ARG A 54 -8.73 6.10 5.20
CA ARG A 54 -8.50 4.91 4.37
C ARG A 54 -8.01 5.27 2.96
N ILE A 55 -8.58 6.32 2.34
CA ILE A 55 -8.16 6.79 1.01
C ILE A 55 -6.70 7.30 1.03
N LYS A 56 -6.29 8.01 2.09
CA LYS A 56 -4.92 8.53 2.23
C LYS A 56 -3.93 7.57 2.88
N ARG A 57 -4.35 6.36 3.26
CA ARG A 57 -3.48 5.44 4.00
C ARG A 57 -2.39 4.90 3.08
N THR A 58 -1.13 5.16 3.44
CA THR A 58 0.02 4.51 2.82
C THR A 58 -0.08 3.00 2.99
N ILE A 59 0.07 2.26 1.89
CA ILE A 59 0.19 0.81 1.93
C ILE A 59 1.58 0.51 2.49
N ILE A 60 1.64 0.05 3.74
CA ILE A 60 2.88 -0.42 4.35
C ILE A 60 3.10 -1.83 3.82
N PRO A 61 4.16 -2.08 3.03
CA PRO A 61 4.47 -3.44 2.60
C PRO A 61 4.80 -4.27 3.84
N THR A 62 4.22 -5.46 3.94
CA THR A 62 4.61 -6.42 4.97
C THR A 62 6.07 -6.81 4.75
N PRO A 63 6.96 -6.67 5.75
CA PRO A 63 8.36 -7.02 5.59
C PRO A 63 8.49 -8.50 5.27
N ALA A 64 9.41 -8.84 4.36
CA ALA A 64 9.72 -10.23 4.08
C ALA A 64 10.30 -10.88 5.33
N ILE A 65 9.85 -12.11 5.65
CA ILE A 65 10.38 -12.88 6.76
C ILE A 65 11.62 -13.64 6.27
N LYS A 66 12.69 -13.61 7.06
CA LYS A 66 13.92 -14.34 6.75
C LYS A 66 13.81 -15.76 7.28
N LYS A 67 14.09 -16.74 6.42
CA LYS A 67 14.14 -18.16 6.76
C LYS A 67 15.45 -18.51 7.46
N LEU A 68 15.46 -19.67 8.10
CA LEU A 68 16.65 -20.24 8.77
C LEU A 68 17.80 -20.52 7.79
N ASP A 69 17.48 -20.83 6.54
CA ASP A 69 18.44 -21.02 5.44
C ASP A 69 19.02 -19.71 4.89
N ASN A 70 18.77 -18.59 5.57
CA ASN A 70 19.21 -17.25 5.20
C ASN A 70 18.52 -16.68 3.93
N THR A 71 17.52 -17.38 3.38
CA THR A 71 16.73 -16.91 2.24
C THR A 71 15.45 -16.17 2.70
N TRP A 72 14.75 -15.51 1.77
CA TRP A 72 13.52 -14.76 2.07
C TRP A 72 12.27 -15.59 1.79
N ALA A 73 11.31 -15.56 2.71
CA ALA A 73 9.97 -16.09 2.52
C ALA A 73 9.16 -15.15 1.61
N LYS A 74 8.91 -15.61 0.38
CA LYS A 74 8.31 -14.78 -0.68
C LYS A 74 6.79 -14.86 -0.71
N THR A 75 6.23 -16.00 -0.31
CA THR A 75 4.78 -16.23 -0.28
C THR A 75 4.25 -16.11 1.15
N SER A 76 2.95 -15.79 1.30
CA SER A 76 2.29 -15.74 2.61
C SER A 76 2.35 -17.08 3.35
N LEU A 77 2.26 -18.19 2.61
CA LEU A 77 2.40 -19.54 3.16
C LEU A 77 3.82 -19.76 3.69
N GLU A 78 4.85 -19.42 2.93
CA GLU A 78 6.24 -19.53 3.41
C GLU A 78 6.50 -18.67 4.64
N GLN A 79 5.93 -17.47 4.70
CA GLN A 79 6.03 -16.58 5.86
C GLN A 79 5.38 -17.22 7.10
N ALA A 80 4.19 -17.79 6.95
CA ALA A 80 3.51 -18.49 8.04
C ALA A 80 4.31 -19.69 8.55
N MET A 81 4.83 -20.53 7.65
CA MET A 81 5.65 -21.69 8.02
C MET A 81 6.94 -21.28 8.73
N THR A 82 7.61 -20.25 8.22
CA THR A 82 8.83 -19.72 8.84
C THR A 82 8.57 -19.20 10.25
N PHE A 83 7.43 -18.53 10.45
CA PHE A 83 7.01 -18.04 11.75
C PHE A 83 6.70 -19.19 12.73
N VAL A 84 6.01 -20.24 12.26
CA VAL A 84 5.72 -21.44 13.06
C VAL A 84 7.03 -22.11 13.51
N GLU A 85 8.01 -22.26 12.62
CA GLU A 85 9.29 -22.87 12.99
C GLU A 85 10.05 -22.01 14.01
N HIS A 86 10.05 -20.68 13.84
CA HIS A 86 10.64 -19.77 14.82
C HIS A 86 9.98 -19.89 16.20
N LEU A 87 8.64 -19.98 16.27
CA LEU A 87 7.92 -20.20 17.53
C LEU A 87 8.30 -21.54 18.15
N ARG A 88 8.37 -22.61 17.37
CA ARG A 88 8.76 -23.95 17.83
C ARG A 88 10.16 -23.96 18.48
N GLN A 89 11.10 -23.22 17.90
CA GLN A 89 12.45 -23.09 18.44
C GLN A 89 12.52 -22.19 19.67
N THR A 90 11.76 -21.10 19.69
CA THR A 90 11.78 -20.12 20.80
C THR A 90 11.10 -20.68 22.05
N PHE A 91 10.01 -21.43 21.88
CA PHE A 91 9.21 -21.97 22.98
C PHE A 91 9.49 -23.45 23.22
N GLN A 92 10.75 -23.80 23.48
CA GLN A 92 11.10 -25.16 23.90
C GLN A 92 10.89 -25.36 25.41
N PRO A 93 10.39 -26.54 25.83
CA PRO A 93 10.24 -26.86 27.24
C PRO A 93 11.61 -26.99 27.92
N VAL A 94 11.69 -26.56 29.19
CA VAL A 94 12.92 -26.53 30.02
C VAL A 94 13.57 -27.93 30.16
N SER A 95 12.83 -29.00 29.89
CA SER A 95 13.34 -30.38 29.89
C SER A 95 14.45 -30.67 28.87
N ASN A 96 14.62 -29.84 27.83
CA ASN A 96 15.71 -29.96 26.86
C ASN A 96 17.03 -29.32 27.31
N TYR A 97 17.06 -28.57 28.42
CA TYR A 97 18.26 -27.89 28.90
C TYR A 97 19.25 -28.82 29.62
N ASN A 98 18.81 -30.00 30.08
CA ASN A 98 19.59 -30.94 30.90
C ASN A 98 20.10 -32.18 30.13
N LYS A 99 20.17 -32.10 28.79
CA LYS A 99 20.69 -33.19 27.93
C LYS A 99 21.80 -32.73 26.98
N GLN A 100 22.60 -31.75 27.40
CA GLN A 100 23.89 -31.43 26.79
C GLN A 100 25.01 -31.78 27.77
#